data_AF-A0A550H8P7-F1
#
_entry.id   AF-A0A550H8P7-F1
#
_cell.length_a   1.000
_cell.length_b   1.000
_cell.length_c   1.000
_cell.angle_alpha   90.00
_cell.angle_beta   90.00
_cell.angle_gamma   90.00
#
_symmetry.space_group_name_H-M   'P 1'
#
loop_
_entity.id
_entity.type
_entity.pdbx_description
1 polymer ?
#
loop_
_entity_poly.entity_id
_entity_poly.type
_entity_poly.pdbx_seq_one_letter_code
_entity_poly.pdbx_strand_id
1 'polypeptide(L)'
;VSVPHPKEIILSGRLTRVPTLVEDLTKRMKQFGYPVRRVQRLGDQSKEAAQGAALFADGLAGGPSTGLVETMRLKECSGSVLDWISLPQAETIRDMFKEA
;
A
#
# COMPACT_ATOMS: atom_id res chain seq x y z
N VAL A 1 6.01 -9.19 1.87
CA VAL A 1 6.52 -8.75 3.19
C VAL A 1 5.43 -8.96 4.22
N SER A 2 5.72 -9.66 5.32
CA SER A 2 4.80 -9.83 6.46
C SER A 2 5.44 -9.20 7.69
N VAL A 3 4.67 -8.43 8.47
CA VAL A 3 5.10 -7.90 9.77
C VAL A 3 4.54 -8.86 10.82
N PRO A 4 5.38 -9.58 11.60
CA PRO A 4 4.91 -10.63 12.49
C PRO A 4 4.05 -10.10 13.65
N HIS A 5 4.28 -8.85 14.08
CA HIS A 5 3.53 -8.20 15.17
C HIS A 5 3.16 -6.77 14.74
N PRO A 6 2.12 -6.60 13.91
CA PRO A 6 1.69 -5.26 13.50
C PRO A 6 1.15 -4.47 14.69
N LYS A 7 1.29 -3.15 14.67
CA LYS A 7 0.69 -2.28 15.70
C LYS A 7 -0.81 -2.07 15.48
N GLU A 8 -1.25 -2.15 14.24
CA GLU A 8 -2.63 -1.94 13.82
C GLU A 8 -2.87 -2.53 12.41
N ILE A 9 -4.15 -2.64 12.05
CA ILE A 9 -4.62 -3.03 10.72
C ILE A 9 -5.27 -1.80 10.07
N ILE A 10 -4.72 -1.37 8.93
CA ILE A 10 -5.24 -0.23 8.17
C ILE A 10 -6.08 -0.71 6.99
N LEU A 11 -7.33 -0.26 6.93
CA LEU A 11 -8.23 -0.45 5.80
C LEU A 11 -8.13 0.76 4.87
N SER A 12 -7.80 0.54 3.60
CA SER A 12 -7.66 1.59 2.59
C SER A 12 -8.45 1.30 1.31
N GLY A 13 -8.62 2.33 0.47
CA GLY A 13 -9.25 2.21 -0.83
C GLY A 13 -10.77 2.40 -0.83
N ARG A 14 -11.35 2.47 -2.04
CA ARG A 14 -12.75 2.87 -2.26
C ARG A 14 -13.79 1.97 -1.59
N LEU A 15 -13.52 0.67 -1.48
CA LEU A 15 -14.45 -0.28 -0.88
C LEU A 15 -14.67 -0.01 0.61
N THR A 16 -13.70 0.63 1.28
CA THR A 16 -13.87 1.06 2.67
C THR A 16 -14.91 2.17 2.87
N ARG A 17 -15.48 2.71 1.78
CA ARG A 17 -16.61 3.65 1.85
C ARG A 17 -17.95 2.96 2.04
N VAL A 18 -18.02 1.64 1.85
CA VAL A 18 -19.23 0.84 2.10
C VAL A 18 -19.27 0.48 3.59
N PRO A 19 -20.19 1.04 4.40
CA PRO A 19 -20.16 0.88 5.85
C PRO A 19 -20.28 -0.58 6.29
N THR A 20 -21.21 -1.34 5.69
CA THR A 20 -21.43 -2.76 6.00
C THR A 20 -20.17 -3.60 5.77
N LEU A 21 -19.45 -3.35 4.68
CA LEU A 21 -18.19 -4.03 4.40
C LEU A 21 -17.12 -3.71 5.46
N VAL A 22 -16.98 -2.44 5.85
CA VAL A 22 -16.01 -2.04 6.89
C VAL A 22 -16.35 -2.66 8.23
N GLU A 23 -17.63 -2.69 8.60
CA GLU A 23 -18.10 -3.30 9.84
C GLU A 23 -17.78 -4.80 9.86
N ASP A 24 -18.10 -5.52 8.80
CA ASP A 24 -17.86 -6.96 8.69
C ASP A 24 -16.36 -7.28 8.65
N LEU A 25 -15.57 -6.52 7.91
CA LEU A 25 -14.11 -6.64 7.91
C LEU A 25 -13.55 -6.37 9.29
N THR A 26 -13.97 -5.30 9.95
CA THR A 26 -13.51 -4.95 11.30
C THR A 26 -13.83 -6.07 12.29
N LYS A 27 -15.05 -6.60 12.28
CA LYS A 27 -15.45 -7.75 13.12
C LYS A 27 -14.56 -8.96 12.88
N ARG A 28 -14.29 -9.31 11.62
CA ARG A 28 -13.43 -10.44 11.27
C ARG A 28 -11.98 -10.21 11.67
N MET A 29 -11.45 -9.00 11.50
CA MET A 29 -10.07 -8.67 11.84
C MET A 29 -9.80 -8.62 13.36
N LYS A 30 -10.83 -8.48 14.21
CA LYS A 30 -10.69 -8.55 15.67
C LYS A 30 -10.00 -9.83 16.15
N GLN A 31 -10.12 -10.94 15.42
CA GLN A 31 -9.49 -12.21 15.76
C GLN A 31 -7.95 -12.10 15.87
N PHE A 32 -7.35 -11.11 15.19
CA PHE A 32 -5.91 -10.88 15.23
C PHE A 32 -5.47 -10.04 16.43
N GLY A 33 -6.39 -9.49 17.23
CA GLY A 33 -6.07 -8.75 18.45
C GLY A 33 -5.50 -7.33 18.23
N TYR A 34 -5.49 -6.83 16.99
CA TYR A 34 -4.95 -5.52 16.65
C TYR A 34 -6.06 -4.48 16.42
N PRO A 35 -5.82 -3.19 16.77
CA PRO A 35 -6.71 -2.11 16.40
C PRO A 35 -6.93 -2.06 14.88
N VAL A 36 -8.18 -1.92 14.44
CA VAL A 36 -8.52 -1.77 13.02
C VAL A 36 -8.95 -0.32 12.78
N ARG A 37 -8.31 0.35 11.81
CA ARG A 37 -8.61 1.74 11.47
C ARG A 37 -8.69 1.93 9.96
N ARG A 38 -9.41 2.96 9.53
CA ARG A 38 -9.40 3.38 8.12
C ARG A 38 -8.25 4.37 7.90
N VAL A 39 -7.62 4.30 6.73
CA VAL A 39 -6.63 5.30 6.34
C VAL A 39 -7.30 6.68 6.26
N GLN A 40 -6.64 7.70 6.79
CA GLN A 40 -7.09 9.07 6.64
C GLN A 40 -6.74 9.56 5.24
N ARG A 41 -7.66 10.29 4.61
CA ARG A 41 -7.45 10.89 3.29
C ARG A 41 -6.86 12.28 3.46
N LEU A 42 -5.93 12.63 2.58
CA LEU A 42 -5.37 13.97 2.46
C LEU A 42 -6.20 14.91 1.57
N GLY A 43 -7.26 14.38 0.95
CA GLY A 43 -8.19 15.14 0.12
C GLY A 43 -9.33 14.28 -0.42
N ASP A 44 -10.36 14.96 -0.93
CA ASP A 44 -11.65 14.31 -1.21
C ASP A 44 -11.81 13.75 -2.62
N GLN A 45 -11.03 14.24 -3.58
CA GLN A 45 -11.19 13.90 -5.00
C GLN A 45 -10.30 12.72 -5.44
N SER A 46 -9.09 12.61 -4.91
CA SER A 46 -8.10 11.61 -5.34
C SER A 46 -8.21 10.29 -4.56
N LYS A 47 -7.89 9.17 -5.22
CA LYS A 47 -7.77 7.86 -4.54
C LYS A 47 -6.59 7.89 -3.55
N GLU A 48 -6.68 7.12 -2.47
CA GLU A 48 -5.66 7.04 -1.42
C GLU A 48 -4.27 6.68 -1.99
N ALA A 49 -4.23 5.79 -2.99
CA ALA A 49 -2.99 5.43 -3.68
C ALA A 49 -2.35 6.61 -4.45
N ALA A 50 -3.16 7.45 -5.09
CA ALA A 50 -2.66 8.63 -5.79
C ALA A 50 -2.12 9.67 -4.82
N GLN A 51 -2.74 9.81 -3.64
CA GLN A 51 -2.23 10.65 -2.56
C GLN A 51 -0.87 10.14 -2.06
N GLY A 52 -0.73 8.83 -1.87
CA GLY A 52 0.56 8.21 -1.51
C GLY A 52 1.66 8.47 -2.56
N ALA A 53 1.33 8.38 -3.85
CA ALA A 53 2.27 8.70 -4.92
C ALA A 53 2.73 10.17 -4.87
N ALA A 54 1.83 11.10 -4.55
CA ALA A 54 2.18 12.51 -4.37
C ALA A 54 3.12 12.73 -3.17
N LEU A 55 2.90 12.03 -2.05
CA LEU A 55 3.82 12.07 -0.90
C LEU A 55 5.21 11.51 -1.25
N PHE A 56 5.28 10.45 -2.07
CA PHE A 56 6.55 9.94 -2.55
C PHE A 56 7.26 10.92 -3.46
N ALA A 57 6.55 11.54 -4.40
CA ALA A 57 7.12 12.57 -5.27
C ALA A 57 7.66 13.76 -4.47
N ASP A 58 6.89 14.25 -3.48
CA ASP A 58 7.31 15.32 -2.56
C ASP A 58 8.57 14.94 -1.78
N GLY A 59 8.60 13.77 -1.15
CA GLY A 59 9.76 13.33 -0.37
C GLY A 59 10.99 13.02 -1.23
N LEU A 60 10.82 12.52 -2.46
CA LEU A 60 11.92 12.31 -3.39
C LEU A 60 12.53 13.63 -3.87
N ALA A 61 11.73 14.68 -3.96
CA ALA A 61 12.17 16.04 -4.28
C ALA A 61 12.79 16.79 -3.08
N GLY A 62 12.88 16.17 -1.90
CA GLY A 62 13.40 16.81 -0.68
C GLY A 62 12.37 17.64 0.09
N GLY A 63 11.08 17.44 -0.20
CA GLY A 63 9.97 18.11 0.48
C GLY A 63 9.68 17.55 1.89
N PRO A 64 8.59 18.02 2.53
CA PRO A 64 8.21 17.60 3.88
C PRO A 64 8.07 16.09 4.10
N SER A 65 7.78 15.33 3.04
CA SER A 65 7.60 13.88 3.11
C SER A 65 8.91 13.09 3.02
N THR A 66 10.08 13.73 3.07
CA THR A 66 11.41 13.07 2.95
C THR A 66 11.58 11.92 3.95
N GLY A 67 11.16 12.11 5.21
CA GLY A 67 11.26 11.07 6.23
C GLY A 67 10.50 9.79 5.89
N LEU A 68 9.41 9.87 5.11
CA LEU A 68 8.67 8.70 4.62
C LEU A 68 9.52 7.91 3.61
N VAL A 69 10.13 8.60 2.65
CA VAL A 69 10.99 8.02 1.61
C VAL A 69 12.20 7.31 2.23
N GLU A 70 12.80 7.93 3.25
CA GLU A 70 13.93 7.38 4.00
C GLU A 70 13.51 6.16 4.83
N THR A 71 12.41 6.26 5.58
CA THR A 71 11.89 5.14 6.39
C THR A 71 11.56 3.92 5.52
N MET A 72 11.02 4.15 4.33
CA MET A 72 10.71 3.10 3.36
C MET A 72 11.91 2.66 2.52
N ARG A 73 13.06 3.34 2.66
CA ARG A 73 14.31 3.08 1.90
C ARG A 73 14.08 3.03 0.38
N LEU A 74 13.25 3.94 -0.14
CA LEU A 74 12.85 3.89 -1.57
C LEU A 74 14.03 4.09 -2.53
N LYS A 75 15.08 4.80 -2.13
CA LYS A 75 16.29 4.97 -2.97
C LYS A 75 17.12 3.68 -3.09
N GLU A 76 16.88 2.73 -2.20
CA GLU A 76 17.57 1.45 -2.14
C GLU A 76 16.70 0.30 -2.69
N CYS A 77 15.46 0.59 -3.11
CA CYS A 77 14.57 -0.46 -3.60
C CYS A 77 14.98 -0.90 -5.01
N SER A 78 14.91 -2.20 -5.25
CA SER A 78 15.21 -2.83 -6.54
C SER A 78 14.19 -3.92 -6.84
N GLY A 79 14.15 -4.37 -8.10
CA GLY A 79 13.17 -5.35 -8.56
C GLY A 79 11.88 -4.71 -9.06
N SER A 80 10.90 -5.54 -9.41
CA SER A 80 9.64 -5.14 -10.01
C SER A 80 8.43 -5.70 -9.25
N VAL A 81 7.27 -5.10 -9.50
CA VAL A 81 5.98 -5.62 -9.00
C VAL A 81 5.66 -7.03 -9.52
N LEU A 82 6.35 -7.50 -10.56
CA LEU A 82 6.13 -8.80 -11.20
C LEU A 82 7.03 -9.91 -10.62
N ASP A 83 8.05 -9.57 -9.83
CA ASP A 83 9.08 -10.51 -9.36
C ASP A 83 8.51 -11.65 -8.51
N TRP A 84 7.39 -11.39 -7.83
CA TRP A 84 6.77 -12.32 -6.87
C TRP A 84 5.44 -12.88 -7.37
N ILE A 85 5.13 -12.75 -8.67
CA ILE A 85 3.96 -13.39 -9.26
C ILE A 85 4.24 -14.89 -9.43
N SER A 86 3.49 -15.73 -8.72
CA SER A 86 3.62 -17.20 -8.76
C SER A 86 2.46 -17.84 -9.53
N LEU A 87 2.32 -17.46 -10.80
CA LEU A 87 1.36 -18.04 -11.75
C LEU A 87 2.11 -18.86 -12.81
N PRO A 88 1.48 -19.88 -13.44
CA PRO A 88 2.15 -20.68 -14.46
C PRO A 88 2.77 -19.86 -15.60
N GLN A 89 2.17 -18.73 -15.95
CA GLN A 89 2.61 -17.82 -17.02
C GLN A 89 3.46 -16.63 -16.52
N ALA A 90 3.89 -16.62 -15.25
CA ALA A 90 4.53 -15.46 -14.65
C ALA A 90 5.84 -15.05 -15.34
N GLU A 91 6.60 -16.00 -15.89
CA GLU A 91 7.82 -15.69 -16.66
C GLU A 91 7.49 -14.96 -17.96
N THR A 92 6.53 -15.47 -18.73
CA THR A 92 6.05 -14.82 -19.95
C THR A 92 5.57 -13.39 -19.67
N ILE A 93 4.80 -13.19 -18.60
CA ILE A 93 4.34 -11.86 -18.19
C ILE A 93 5.54 -10.97 -17.82
N ARG A 94 6.52 -11.47 -17.07
CA ARG A 94 7.72 -10.70 -16.74
C ARG A 94 8.48 -10.26 -17.98
N ASP A 95 8.65 -11.14 -18.96
CA ASP A 95 9.40 -10.83 -20.19
C ASP A 95 8.71 -9.75 -21.03
N MET A 96 7.37 -9.76 -21.11
CA MET A 96 6.61 -8.71 -21.80
C MET A 96 6.88 -7.28 -21.27
N PHE A 97 7.26 -7.15 -20.00
CA PHE A 97 7.48 -5.86 -19.33
C PHE A 97 8.97 -5.53 -19.13
N LYS A 98 9.91 -6.34 -19.62
CA LYS A 98 11.36 -6.03 -19.57
C LYS A 98 11.81 -5.06 -20.68
N GLU A 99 11.02 -4.89 -21.74
CA GLU A 99 11.37 -4.08 -22.93
C GLU A 99 10.69 -2.69 -22.98
N ALA A 100 9.95 -2.31 -21.92
CA ALA A 100 9.25 -1.02 -21.81
C ALA A 100 9.96 -0.07 -20.83
#